data_AF-A0A7K7D906-F1
#
_entry.id   AF-A0A7K7D906-F1
#
_cell.length_a   1.000
_cell.length_b   1.000
_cell.length_c   1.000
_cell.angle_alpha   90.00
_cell.angle_beta   90.00
_cell.angle_gamma   90.00
#
_symmetry.space_group_name_H-M   'P 1'
#
loop_
_entity.id
_entity.type
_entity.pdbx_description
1 polymer ?
#
loop_
_entity_poly.entity_id
_entity_poly.type
_entity_poly.pdbx_seq_one_letter_code
_entity_poly.pdbx_strand_id
1 'polypeptide(L)'
;QARKMFEGEMASLEAIQKTNIVRVPQPIKVIDLPGGGAMFAMEYLKMKHLNKYSSKLGEQIAELHLHNQKLREKLRTEGSTIGKGAGHSEAQFVDKFGFHTATCCGYIPQVNEWQSDWPSFFIRHRLQAQLDLIEKDYGDREARELWSQLKPKIPEMFCDVEIVPALLHGDLWAGNVAEDDSGPIIFDPACFYGHSEFELAIAGMFGGFSSSFFSAYHSKIPKAPGFEKRNKLYQLFNYINHWNHFGTGYRGSTLNMMRKLLK
;
A
#
# COMPACT_ATOMS: atom_id res chain seq x y z
N GLN A 1 11.68 18.69 -1.25
CA GLN A 1 10.81 17.62 -1.78
C GLN A 1 11.50 16.26 -1.71
N ALA A 2 12.70 16.09 -2.30
CA ALA A 2 13.46 14.82 -2.27
C ALA A 2 13.72 14.26 -0.85
N ARG A 3 14.11 15.10 0.11
CA ARG A 3 14.33 14.66 1.50
C ARG A 3 13.11 13.97 2.10
N LYS A 4 11.92 14.59 1.99
CA LYS A 4 10.66 14.05 2.51
C LYS A 4 10.31 12.69 1.87
N MET A 5 10.58 12.53 0.58
CA MET A 5 10.40 11.27 -0.13
C MET A 5 11.30 10.17 0.46
N PHE A 6 12.60 10.44 0.59
CA PHE A 6 13.56 9.48 1.16
C PHE A 6 13.33 9.19 2.64
N GLU A 7 12.90 10.16 3.44
CA GLU A 7 12.51 9.92 4.85
C GLU A 7 11.28 9.02 4.94
N GLY A 8 10.31 9.20 4.04
CA GLY A 8 9.14 8.33 3.95
C GLY A 8 9.49 6.90 3.53
N GLU A 9 10.37 6.76 2.54
CA GLU A 9 10.86 5.46 2.07
C GLU A 9 11.69 4.74 3.14
N MET A 10 12.61 5.45 3.80
CA MET A 10 13.38 4.93 4.94
C MET A 10 12.46 4.42 6.06
N ALA A 11 11.48 5.22 6.49
CA ALA A 11 10.52 4.81 7.52
C ALA A 11 9.66 3.60 7.10
N SER A 12 9.38 3.49 5.80
CA SER A 12 8.64 2.36 5.21
C SER A 12 9.46 1.07 5.24
N LEU A 13 10.73 1.12 4.82
CA LEU A 13 11.67 0.00 4.89
C LEU A 13 11.87 -0.45 6.34
N GLU A 14 12.07 0.48 7.28
CA GLU A 14 12.18 0.16 8.71
C GLU A 14 10.92 -0.50 9.26
N ALA A 15 9.74 -0.04 8.85
CA ALA A 15 8.46 -0.62 9.30
C ALA A 15 8.30 -2.05 8.81
N ILE A 16 8.58 -2.33 7.54
CA ILE A 16 8.53 -3.69 6.98
C ILE A 16 9.59 -4.57 7.66
N GLN A 17 10.81 -4.07 7.80
CA GLN A 17 11.92 -4.82 8.40
C GLN A 17 11.62 -5.25 9.84
N LYS A 18 11.00 -4.39 10.65
CA LYS A 18 10.61 -4.70 12.04
C LYS A 18 9.66 -5.91 12.16
N THR A 19 8.95 -6.26 11.09
CA THR A 19 8.07 -7.44 11.09
C THR A 19 8.84 -8.76 10.96
N ASN A 20 10.07 -8.74 10.41
CA ASN A 20 10.88 -9.92 10.06
C ASN A 20 10.18 -10.93 9.12
N ILE A 21 9.23 -10.48 8.29
CA ILE A 21 8.44 -11.36 7.42
C ILE A 21 9.01 -11.46 6.00
N VAL A 22 9.33 -10.31 5.40
CA VAL A 22 9.82 -10.21 4.01
C VAL A 22 11.10 -9.39 3.99
N ARG A 23 12.03 -9.75 3.10
CA ARG A 23 13.31 -9.05 2.99
C ARG A 23 13.13 -7.72 2.28
N VAL A 24 13.75 -6.70 2.84
CA VAL A 24 13.90 -5.35 2.26
C VAL A 24 15.37 -4.95 2.37
N PRO A 25 15.88 -4.05 1.50
CA PRO A 25 17.20 -3.44 1.69
C PRO A 25 17.28 -2.75 3.07
N GLN A 26 18.35 -2.98 3.82
CA GLN A 26 18.56 -2.28 5.10
C GLN A 26 18.69 -0.77 4.88
N PRO A 27 17.81 0.08 5.41
CA PRO A 27 17.99 1.52 5.33
C PRO A 27 19.17 1.96 6.20
N ILE A 28 20.04 2.82 5.68
CA ILE A 28 21.21 3.33 6.41
C ILE A 28 20.99 4.79 6.84
N LYS A 29 20.78 5.70 5.87
CA LYS A 29 20.66 7.13 6.17
C LYS A 29 20.13 7.98 5.01
N VAL A 30 19.37 9.01 5.35
CA VAL A 30 19.07 10.15 4.45
C VAL A 30 20.03 11.31 4.75
N ILE A 31 20.68 11.83 3.70
CA ILE A 31 21.74 12.85 3.79
C ILE A 31 21.37 14.05 2.91
N ASP A 32 21.48 15.27 3.43
CA ASP A 32 21.36 16.48 2.62
C ASP A 32 22.63 16.73 1.82
N LEU A 33 22.47 17.12 0.56
CA LEU A 33 23.60 17.40 -0.33
C LEU A 33 23.98 18.89 -0.25
N PRO A 34 25.29 19.24 -0.28
CA PRO A 34 25.75 20.63 -0.18
C PRO A 34 25.18 21.58 -1.25
N GLY A 35 24.82 21.06 -2.43
CA GLY A 35 24.23 21.83 -3.54
C GLY A 35 22.70 21.87 -3.55
N GLY A 36 22.05 21.38 -2.49
CA GLY A 36 20.61 21.18 -2.44
C GLY A 36 20.19 19.78 -2.93
N GLY A 37 19.03 19.33 -2.45
CA GLY A 37 18.57 17.95 -2.62
C GLY A 37 19.00 17.04 -1.48
N ALA A 38 18.71 15.75 -1.62
CA ALA A 38 19.03 14.73 -0.63
C ALA A 38 19.46 13.43 -1.33
N MET A 39 20.12 12.55 -0.59
CA MET A 39 20.50 11.20 -1.01
C MET A 39 20.02 10.20 0.04
N PHE A 40 19.61 9.02 -0.40
CA PHE A 40 19.28 7.91 0.47
C PHE A 40 20.27 6.76 0.27
N ALA A 41 20.92 6.34 1.35
CA ALA A 41 21.82 5.19 1.37
C ALA A 41 21.14 4.00 2.07
N MET A 42 21.28 2.83 1.47
CA MET A 42 20.75 1.54 1.97
C MET A 42 21.68 0.39 1.55
N GLU A 43 21.39 -0.82 2.03
CA GLU A 43 22.07 -2.06 1.66
C GLU A 43 22.10 -2.27 0.14
N TYR A 44 23.28 -2.60 -0.38
CA TYR A 44 23.40 -3.08 -1.75
C TYR A 44 23.06 -4.57 -1.80
N LEU A 45 22.11 -4.93 -2.67
CA LEU A 45 21.67 -6.29 -2.87
C LEU A 45 21.89 -6.70 -4.33
N LYS A 46 22.52 -7.87 -4.53
CA LYS A 46 22.66 -8.45 -5.86
C LYS A 46 21.38 -9.20 -6.21
N MET A 47 20.46 -8.48 -6.85
CA MET A 47 19.11 -8.96 -7.17
C MET A 47 19.01 -9.57 -8.57
N LYS A 48 18.06 -10.48 -8.74
CA LYS A 48 17.55 -10.95 -10.04
C LYS A 48 16.02 -10.81 -10.07
N HIS A 49 15.43 -10.84 -11.26
CA HIS A 49 13.97 -10.77 -11.42
C HIS A 49 13.29 -11.90 -10.64
N LEU A 50 12.19 -11.60 -9.95
CA LEU A 50 11.40 -12.57 -9.19
C LEU A 50 10.88 -13.68 -10.13
N ASN A 51 11.19 -14.94 -9.82
CA ASN A 51 10.70 -16.09 -10.57
C ASN A 51 10.52 -17.29 -9.64
N LYS A 52 11.63 -17.84 -9.14
CA LYS A 52 11.64 -19.04 -8.30
C LYS A 52 10.80 -18.87 -7.04
N TYR A 53 10.79 -17.67 -6.46
CA TYR A 53 10.17 -17.40 -5.18
C TYR A 53 8.81 -16.68 -5.28
N SER A 54 8.14 -16.71 -6.44
CA SER A 54 6.84 -16.04 -6.63
C SER A 54 5.77 -16.51 -5.62
N SER A 55 5.63 -17.82 -5.40
CA SER A 55 4.72 -18.38 -4.38
C SER A 55 5.11 -17.93 -2.97
N LYS A 56 6.40 -18.00 -2.63
CA LYS A 56 6.92 -17.61 -1.31
C LYS A 56 6.65 -16.12 -1.02
N LEU A 57 6.81 -15.25 -2.01
CA LEU A 57 6.46 -13.84 -1.87
C LEU A 57 4.97 -13.67 -1.58
N GLY A 58 4.09 -14.42 -2.24
CA GLY A 58 2.64 -14.39 -1.98
C GLY A 58 2.31 -14.74 -0.52
N GLU A 59 2.96 -15.77 0.01
CA GLU A 59 2.84 -16.17 1.43
C GLU A 59 3.33 -15.06 2.37
N GLN A 60 4.51 -14.48 2.10
CA GLN A 60 5.10 -13.45 2.95
C GLN A 60 4.32 -12.14 2.92
N ILE A 61 3.77 -11.73 1.78
CA ILE A 61 2.92 -10.53 1.71
C ILE A 61 1.60 -10.74 2.46
N ALA A 62 0.99 -11.92 2.39
CA ALA A 62 -0.17 -12.24 3.21
C ALA A 62 0.17 -12.25 4.71
N GLU A 63 1.34 -12.78 5.09
CA GLU A 63 1.79 -12.75 6.48
C GLU A 63 2.05 -11.33 6.97
N LEU A 64 2.63 -10.46 6.13
CA LEU A 64 2.84 -9.04 6.41
C LEU A 64 1.50 -8.36 6.69
N HIS A 65 0.49 -8.62 5.87
CA HIS A 65 -0.84 -8.05 6.05
C HIS A 65 -1.56 -8.58 7.30
N LEU A 66 -1.35 -9.85 7.65
CA LEU A 66 -1.90 -10.45 8.88
C LEU A 66 -1.12 -10.06 10.15
N HIS A 67 0.06 -9.46 10.03
CA HIS A 67 0.94 -9.17 11.16
C HIS A 67 0.22 -8.32 12.23
N ASN A 68 -0.41 -7.22 11.83
CA ASN A 68 -1.10 -6.34 12.76
C ASN A 68 -2.36 -6.98 13.37
N GLN A 69 -3.06 -7.82 12.61
CA GLN A 69 -4.18 -8.61 13.14
C GLN A 69 -3.72 -9.60 14.22
N LYS A 70 -2.58 -10.29 14.01
CA LYS A 70 -2.01 -11.18 15.02
C LYS A 70 -1.60 -10.43 16.30
N LEU A 71 -1.11 -9.19 16.18
CA LEU A 71 -0.83 -8.33 17.34
C LEU A 71 -2.12 -7.99 18.11
N ARG A 72 -3.21 -7.66 17.42
CA ARG A 72 -4.54 -7.44 18.03
C ARG A 72 -5.02 -8.68 18.81
N GLU A 73 -4.87 -9.86 18.22
CA GLU A 73 -5.25 -11.13 18.83
C GLU A 73 -4.41 -11.43 20.08
N LYS A 74 -3.09 -11.24 20.00
CA LYS A 74 -2.16 -11.39 21.13
C LYS A 74 -2.52 -10.45 22.29
N LEU A 75 -2.76 -9.16 22.02
CA LEU A 75 -3.17 -8.20 23.04
C LEU A 75 -4.49 -8.58 23.72
N ARG A 76 -5.46 -9.11 22.96
CA ARG A 76 -6.73 -9.58 23.53
C ARG A 76 -6.52 -10.78 24.47
N THR A 77 -5.61 -11.70 24.11
CA THR A 77 -5.28 -12.85 24.96
C THR A 77 -4.50 -12.46 26.21
N GLU A 78 -3.55 -11.53 26.11
CA GLU A 78 -2.72 -11.07 27.24
C GLU A 78 -3.49 -10.16 28.20
N GLY A 79 -4.38 -9.30 27.68
CA GLY A 79 -5.30 -8.51 28.51
C GLY A 79 -6.31 -9.37 29.31
N SER A 80 -6.45 -10.65 28.94
CA SER A 80 -7.27 -11.62 29.67
C SER A 80 -6.48 -12.36 30.78
N THR A 81 -5.15 -12.19 30.84
CA THR A 81 -4.27 -12.79 31.85
C THR A 81 -3.67 -11.70 32.76
N ILE A 82 -4.17 -11.58 33.99
CA ILE A 82 -3.63 -10.62 34.97
C ILE A 82 -2.23 -11.06 35.39
N GLY A 83 -1.22 -10.36 34.86
CA GLY A 83 0.15 -10.37 35.38
C GLY A 83 1.18 -11.00 34.44
N LYS A 84 1.89 -10.14 33.68
CA LYS A 84 3.35 -10.23 33.47
C LYS A 84 3.87 -8.92 32.88
N GLY A 85 5.09 -8.59 33.30
CA GLY A 85 5.65 -7.24 33.28
C GLY A 85 5.99 -6.68 31.90
N ALA A 86 5.93 -5.36 31.83
CA ALA A 86 6.47 -4.56 30.74
C ALA A 86 7.99 -4.78 30.61
N GLY A 87 8.42 -5.27 29.45
CA GLY A 87 9.83 -5.41 29.15
C GLY A 87 10.05 -5.81 27.70
N HIS A 88 10.68 -4.90 26.96
CA HIS A 88 11.09 -4.92 25.55
C HIS A 88 10.10 -4.26 24.58
N SER A 89 10.68 -3.46 23.67
CA SER A 89 10.05 -2.71 22.58
C SER A 89 9.40 -3.66 21.56
N GLU A 90 8.34 -4.36 21.96
CA GLU A 90 7.53 -5.17 21.04
C GLU A 90 6.69 -4.25 20.14
N ALA A 91 6.48 -4.69 18.89
CA ALA A 91 5.63 -4.02 17.93
C ALA A 91 4.20 -3.89 18.51
N GLN A 92 3.68 -2.66 18.53
CA GLN A 92 2.34 -2.38 19.06
C GLN A 92 1.29 -2.51 17.95
N PHE A 93 0.12 -3.02 18.34
CA PHE A 93 -1.05 -3.03 17.47
C PHE A 93 -1.43 -1.60 17.04
N VAL A 94 -1.70 -1.42 15.75
CA VAL A 94 -2.16 -0.17 15.17
C VAL A 94 -3.66 -0.28 14.86
N ASP A 95 -4.48 0.52 15.53
CA ASP A 95 -5.95 0.49 15.46
C ASP A 95 -6.55 1.43 14.40
N LYS A 96 -5.70 2.22 13.73
CA LYS A 96 -6.10 3.24 12.74
C LYS A 96 -5.40 3.05 11.39
N PHE A 97 -6.00 3.61 10.34
CA PHE A 97 -5.44 3.70 9.01
C PHE A 97 -4.59 4.95 8.87
N GLY A 98 -3.47 4.86 8.17
CA GLY A 98 -2.51 5.96 8.02
C GLY A 98 -1.07 5.51 8.27
N PHE A 99 -0.19 6.47 8.49
CA PHE A 99 1.21 6.21 8.79
C PHE A 99 1.81 7.34 9.59
N HIS A 100 2.81 7.04 10.42
CA HIS A 100 3.42 8.00 11.33
C HIS A 100 4.21 9.11 10.61
N THR A 101 4.54 8.92 9.33
CA THR A 101 5.17 9.92 8.48
C THR A 101 4.51 9.94 7.10
N ALA A 102 4.73 11.03 6.37
CA ALA A 102 4.31 11.12 4.98
C ALA A 102 5.20 10.21 4.12
N THR A 103 4.58 9.35 3.33
CA THR A 103 5.24 8.55 2.28
C THR A 103 4.89 9.11 0.92
N CYS A 104 5.57 8.68 -0.14
CA CYS A 104 5.29 9.12 -1.51
C CYS A 104 5.00 7.89 -2.38
N CYS A 105 4.01 8.00 -3.27
CA CYS A 105 3.79 7.01 -4.34
C CYS A 105 4.24 7.67 -5.64
N GLY A 106 5.38 7.21 -6.19
CA GLY A 106 6.19 8.03 -7.09
C GLY A 106 6.65 9.32 -6.39
N TYR A 107 6.62 10.46 -7.07
CA TYR A 107 6.97 11.76 -6.47
C TYR A 107 5.83 12.46 -5.72
N ILE A 108 4.61 11.89 -5.72
CA ILE A 108 3.42 12.52 -5.11
C ILE A 108 3.34 12.11 -3.63
N PRO A 109 3.38 13.06 -2.69
CA PRO A 109 3.20 12.75 -1.27
C PRO A 109 1.80 12.22 -0.98
N GLN A 110 1.72 11.14 -0.20
CA GLN A 110 0.48 10.60 0.32
C GLN A 110 0.08 11.31 1.63
N VAL A 111 -1.22 11.56 1.80
CA VAL A 111 -1.76 12.05 3.07
C VAL A 111 -1.95 10.85 3.99
N ASN A 112 -1.18 10.78 5.07
CA ASN A 112 -1.13 9.63 5.99
C ASN A 112 -1.69 9.93 7.38
N GLU A 113 -2.45 11.01 7.53
CA GLU A 113 -3.14 11.35 8.78
C GLU A 113 -3.99 10.19 9.26
N TRP A 114 -3.90 9.88 10.55
CA TRP A 114 -4.56 8.73 11.15
C TRP A 114 -6.08 8.88 11.13
N GLN A 115 -6.78 7.85 10.64
CA GLN A 115 -8.24 7.77 10.59
C GLN A 115 -8.72 6.40 11.10
N SER A 116 -9.86 6.36 11.77
CA SER A 116 -10.45 5.10 12.29
C SER A 116 -11.32 4.37 11.28
N ASP A 117 -11.73 5.04 10.20
CA ASP A 117 -12.65 4.49 9.19
C ASP A 117 -11.96 4.38 7.83
N TRP A 118 -11.90 3.16 7.29
CA TRP A 118 -11.20 2.89 6.04
C TRP A 118 -11.85 3.56 4.82
N PRO A 119 -13.18 3.44 4.58
CA PRO A 119 -13.82 4.14 3.47
C PRO A 119 -13.54 5.64 3.49
N SER A 120 -13.67 6.29 4.64
CA SER A 120 -13.38 7.72 4.80
C SER A 120 -11.91 8.05 4.49
N PHE A 121 -10.98 7.27 5.04
CA PHE A 121 -9.54 7.41 4.75
C PHE A 121 -9.26 7.28 3.24
N PHE A 122 -9.76 6.23 2.61
CA PHE A 122 -9.48 5.93 1.22
C PHE A 122 -10.12 6.97 0.27
N ILE A 123 -11.36 7.36 0.51
CA ILE A 123 -12.04 8.40 -0.30
C ILE A 123 -11.29 9.73 -0.18
N ARG A 124 -10.98 10.18 1.04
CA ARG A 124 -10.42 11.52 1.26
C ARG A 124 -8.92 11.59 0.96
N HIS A 125 -8.15 10.67 1.52
CA HIS A 125 -6.68 10.75 1.54
C HIS A 125 -6.00 9.97 0.41
N ARG A 126 -6.77 9.21 -0.39
CA ARG A 126 -6.26 8.58 -1.61
C ARG A 126 -6.98 9.16 -2.84
N LEU A 127 -8.24 8.79 -3.06
CA LEU A 127 -8.93 9.13 -4.30
C LEU A 127 -9.15 10.65 -4.51
N GLN A 128 -9.74 11.34 -3.53
CA GLN A 128 -10.01 12.78 -3.63
C GLN A 128 -8.71 13.57 -3.78
N ALA A 129 -7.69 13.28 -2.96
CA ALA A 129 -6.40 13.96 -3.04
C ALA A 129 -5.75 13.85 -4.44
N GLN A 130 -5.85 12.69 -5.08
CA GLN A 130 -5.33 12.49 -6.44
C GLN A 130 -6.21 13.16 -7.51
N LEU A 131 -7.53 13.18 -7.34
CA LEU A 131 -8.45 13.87 -8.25
C LEU A 131 -8.36 15.39 -8.14
N ASP A 132 -8.05 15.93 -6.97
CA ASP A 132 -7.82 17.36 -6.77
C ASP A 132 -6.59 17.83 -7.58
N LEU A 133 -5.55 16.98 -7.69
CA LEU A 133 -4.41 17.23 -8.58
C LEU A 133 -4.83 17.21 -10.05
N ILE A 134 -5.65 16.23 -10.46
CA ILE A 134 -6.19 16.17 -11.83
C ILE A 134 -7.03 17.39 -12.16
N GLU A 135 -7.91 17.85 -11.26
CA GLU A 135 -8.71 19.06 -11.47
C GLU A 135 -7.82 20.29 -11.57
N LYS A 136 -6.79 20.40 -10.72
CA LYS A 136 -5.85 21.52 -10.75
C LYS A 136 -5.07 21.58 -12.06
N ASP A 137 -4.54 20.45 -12.52
CA ASP A 137 -3.58 20.41 -13.64
C ASP A 137 -4.28 20.25 -15.01
N TYR A 138 -5.46 19.63 -15.06
CA TYR A 138 -6.20 19.34 -16.30
C TYR A 138 -7.62 19.91 -16.35
N GLY A 139 -8.26 20.21 -15.21
CA GLY A 139 -9.65 20.69 -15.16
C GLY A 139 -10.67 19.73 -15.78
N ASP A 140 -10.44 18.42 -15.69
CA ASP A 140 -11.20 17.42 -16.44
C ASP A 140 -12.66 17.31 -15.97
N ARG A 141 -13.58 17.84 -16.79
CA ARG A 141 -15.02 17.88 -16.50
C ARG A 141 -15.62 16.48 -16.31
N GLU A 142 -15.25 15.55 -17.18
CA GLU A 142 -15.81 14.19 -17.16
C GLU A 142 -15.36 13.41 -15.92
N ALA A 143 -14.09 13.52 -15.53
CA ALA A 143 -13.58 12.93 -14.30
C ALA A 143 -14.33 13.48 -13.07
N ARG A 144 -14.54 14.79 -13.00
CA ARG A 144 -15.31 15.44 -11.93
C ARG A 144 -16.76 14.96 -11.87
N GLU A 145 -17.44 14.87 -13.00
CA GLU A 145 -18.83 14.41 -13.09
C GLU A 145 -18.99 12.92 -12.72
N LEU A 146 -18.05 12.08 -13.15
CA LEU A 146 -18.04 10.66 -12.76
C LEU A 146 -17.70 10.50 -11.28
N TRP A 147 -16.79 11.33 -10.75
CA TRP A 147 -16.41 11.30 -9.35
C TRP A 147 -17.56 11.69 -8.42
N SER A 148 -18.33 12.73 -8.77
CA SER A 148 -19.48 13.18 -7.97
C SER A 148 -20.54 12.08 -7.83
N GLN A 149 -20.70 11.23 -8.84
CA GLN A 149 -21.59 10.08 -8.82
C GLN A 149 -20.99 8.86 -8.10
N LEU A 150 -19.69 8.62 -8.26
CA LEU A 150 -19.03 7.43 -7.73
C LEU A 150 -18.75 7.56 -6.22
N LYS A 151 -18.26 8.72 -5.78
CA LYS A 151 -17.90 8.99 -4.38
C LYS A 151 -18.96 8.55 -3.36
N PRO A 152 -20.27 8.90 -3.49
CA PRO A 152 -21.28 8.47 -2.52
C PRO A 152 -21.57 6.96 -2.51
N LYS A 153 -21.23 6.23 -3.59
CA LYS A 153 -21.44 4.77 -3.68
C LYS A 153 -20.29 3.94 -3.08
N ILE A 154 -19.14 4.56 -2.80
CA ILE A 154 -17.95 3.85 -2.31
C ILE A 154 -18.19 3.21 -0.93
N PRO A 155 -18.79 3.87 0.07
CA PRO A 155 -19.01 3.26 1.39
C PRO A 155 -19.79 1.94 1.33
N GLU A 156 -20.77 1.83 0.44
CA GLU A 156 -21.57 0.61 0.24
C GLU A 156 -20.73 -0.61 -0.19
N MET A 157 -19.54 -0.39 -0.77
CA MET A 157 -18.64 -1.47 -1.18
C MET A 157 -17.92 -2.15 0.00
N PHE A 158 -18.04 -1.58 1.21
CA PHE A 158 -17.33 -2.00 2.41
C PHE A 158 -18.25 -2.40 3.58
N CYS A 159 -19.58 -2.31 3.45
CA CYS A 159 -20.53 -2.51 4.56
C CYS A 159 -20.42 -3.88 5.25
N ASP A 160 -20.11 -4.94 4.50
CA ASP A 160 -20.10 -6.33 5.01
C ASP A 160 -18.68 -6.86 5.27
N VAL A 161 -17.70 -5.97 5.45
CA VAL A 161 -16.29 -6.37 5.66
C VAL A 161 -15.70 -5.63 6.86
N GLU A 162 -15.27 -6.39 7.87
CA GLU A 162 -14.40 -5.85 8.90
C GLU A 162 -12.99 -5.65 8.32
N ILE A 163 -12.48 -4.42 8.38
CA ILE A 163 -11.16 -4.07 7.88
C ILE A 163 -10.24 -3.81 9.05
N VAL A 164 -9.27 -4.69 9.24
CA VAL A 164 -8.16 -4.48 10.16
C VAL A 164 -7.03 -3.76 9.41
N PRO A 165 -6.45 -2.68 9.95
CA PRO A 165 -5.33 -2.00 9.30
C PRO A 165 -4.15 -2.97 9.10
N ALA A 166 -3.76 -3.20 7.86
CA ALA A 166 -2.61 -4.01 7.47
C ALA A 166 -1.47 -3.10 7.05
N LEU A 167 -0.23 -3.41 7.45
CA LEU A 167 0.94 -2.70 6.93
C LEU A 167 1.11 -3.07 5.46
N LEU A 168 0.89 -2.10 4.57
CA LEU A 168 1.04 -2.28 3.12
C LEU A 168 2.42 -1.81 2.68
N HIS A 169 2.97 -2.44 1.65
CA HIS A 169 4.08 -1.90 0.87
C HIS A 169 3.65 -0.60 0.16
N GLY A 170 2.42 -0.56 -0.37
CA GLY A 170 1.78 0.64 -0.90
C GLY A 170 2.07 0.94 -2.37
N ASP A 171 3.07 0.28 -2.95
CA ASP A 171 3.41 0.35 -4.39
C ASP A 171 3.98 -0.99 -4.91
N LEU A 172 3.32 -2.12 -4.58
CA LEU A 172 3.86 -3.46 -4.86
C LEU A 172 3.59 -3.93 -6.31
N TRP A 173 4.29 -3.34 -7.27
CA TRP A 173 4.26 -3.77 -8.68
C TRP A 173 5.54 -4.52 -9.06
N ALA A 174 5.58 -5.10 -10.26
CA ALA A 174 6.68 -5.95 -10.72
C ALA A 174 8.07 -5.25 -10.72
N GLY A 175 8.09 -3.91 -10.82
CA GLY A 175 9.32 -3.13 -10.73
C GLY A 175 9.90 -3.00 -9.31
N ASN A 176 9.09 -3.29 -8.28
CA ASN A 176 9.42 -3.11 -6.86
C ASN A 176 9.63 -4.46 -6.14
N VAL A 177 9.83 -5.53 -6.90
CA VAL A 177 10.07 -6.87 -6.39
C VAL A 177 11.23 -7.54 -7.11
N ALA A 178 12.00 -8.32 -6.37
CA ALA A 178 13.10 -9.10 -6.90
C ALA A 178 13.28 -10.37 -6.07
N GLU A 179 14.30 -11.15 -6.40
CA GLU A 179 14.78 -12.23 -5.56
C GLU A 179 16.32 -12.26 -5.55
N ASP A 180 16.87 -12.92 -4.54
CA ASP A 180 18.24 -13.41 -4.56
C ASP A 180 18.26 -14.90 -4.22
N ASP A 181 19.40 -15.45 -3.81
CA ASP A 181 19.48 -16.89 -3.48
C ASP A 181 18.75 -17.25 -2.16
N SER A 182 18.52 -16.27 -1.28
CA SER A 182 17.85 -16.44 0.02
C SER A 182 16.32 -16.36 -0.07
N GLY A 183 15.78 -15.64 -1.06
CA GLY A 183 14.34 -15.48 -1.21
C GLY A 183 13.92 -14.21 -1.94
N PRO A 184 12.63 -13.86 -1.85
CA PRO A 184 12.12 -12.66 -2.49
C PRO A 184 12.47 -11.42 -1.66
N ILE A 185 12.58 -10.29 -2.36
CA ILE A 185 12.96 -8.99 -1.84
C ILE A 185 11.94 -7.98 -2.37
N ILE A 186 11.48 -7.07 -1.52
CA ILE A 186 10.65 -5.92 -1.91
C ILE A 186 11.37 -4.61 -1.60
N PHE A 187 11.17 -3.58 -2.42
CA PHE A 187 11.90 -2.31 -2.32
C PHE A 187 11.05 -1.17 -2.91
N ASP A 188 11.50 0.07 -2.70
CA ASP A 188 10.79 1.30 -3.03
C ASP A 188 9.36 1.39 -2.43
N PRO A 189 9.18 1.13 -1.12
CA PRO A 189 7.85 1.15 -0.50
C PRO A 189 7.29 2.54 -0.29
N ALA A 190 5.96 2.61 -0.36
CA ALA A 190 5.13 3.78 -0.06
C ALA A 190 4.18 3.46 1.12
N CYS A 191 4.72 2.96 2.23
CA CYS A 191 3.94 2.29 3.27
C CYS A 191 2.83 3.15 3.88
N PHE A 192 1.78 2.46 4.29
CA PHE A 192 0.77 2.92 5.23
C PHE A 192 -0.03 1.72 5.77
N TYR A 193 -0.73 1.91 6.88
CA TYR A 193 -1.71 0.97 7.38
C TYR A 193 -3.03 1.16 6.63
N GLY A 194 -3.47 0.15 5.90
CA GLY A 194 -4.64 0.20 5.02
C GLY A 194 -5.39 -1.13 4.93
N HIS A 195 -6.37 -1.20 4.05
CA HIS A 195 -7.01 -2.48 3.72
C HIS A 195 -6.07 -3.35 2.86
N SER A 196 -5.83 -4.59 3.26
CA SER A 196 -4.91 -5.53 2.60
C SER A 196 -5.21 -5.75 1.11
N GLU A 197 -6.49 -5.69 0.70
CA GLU A 197 -6.89 -5.81 -0.70
C GLU A 197 -6.35 -4.68 -1.60
N PHE A 198 -5.96 -3.52 -1.04
CA PHE A 198 -5.39 -2.40 -1.81
C PHE A 198 -4.13 -2.81 -2.58
N GLU A 199 -3.24 -3.57 -1.92
CA GLU A 199 -1.96 -4.00 -2.49
C GLU A 199 -2.14 -4.88 -3.73
N LEU A 200 -3.15 -5.75 -3.71
CA LEU A 200 -3.40 -6.72 -4.78
C LEU A 200 -3.81 -6.06 -6.10
N ALA A 201 -4.36 -4.85 -6.03
CA ALA A 201 -4.76 -4.12 -7.20
C ALA A 201 -3.57 -3.74 -8.07
N ILE A 202 -2.54 -3.12 -7.48
CA ILE A 202 -1.35 -2.72 -8.25
C ILE A 202 -0.52 -3.93 -8.68
N ALA A 203 -0.42 -4.96 -7.83
CA ALA A 203 0.24 -6.22 -8.16
C ALA A 203 -0.41 -6.91 -9.38
N GLY A 204 -1.72 -6.75 -9.56
CA GLY A 204 -2.47 -7.33 -10.69
C GLY A 204 -2.51 -6.47 -11.96
N MET A 205 -2.05 -5.22 -11.96
CA MET A 205 -2.30 -4.28 -13.06
C MET A 205 -1.29 -4.34 -14.21
N PHE A 206 0.01 -4.50 -13.91
CA PHE A 206 1.08 -4.35 -14.90
C PHE A 206 1.76 -5.68 -15.28
N GLY A 207 1.18 -6.81 -14.86
CA GLY A 207 1.79 -8.13 -15.01
C GLY A 207 2.96 -8.33 -14.05
N GLY A 208 3.77 -9.37 -14.30
CA GLY A 208 4.96 -9.72 -13.51
C GLY A 208 4.71 -10.60 -12.28
N PHE A 209 3.51 -10.57 -11.70
CA PHE A 209 3.12 -11.55 -10.68
C PHE A 209 2.46 -12.77 -11.30
N SER A 210 2.95 -13.96 -10.97
CA SER A 210 2.40 -15.23 -11.45
C SER A 210 1.13 -15.62 -10.69
N SER A 211 0.35 -16.55 -11.23
CA SER A 211 -0.80 -17.13 -10.51
C SER A 211 -0.39 -17.76 -9.17
N SER A 212 0.83 -18.29 -9.07
CA SER A 212 1.34 -18.88 -7.82
C SER A 212 1.43 -17.87 -6.67
N PHE A 213 1.79 -16.61 -6.97
CA PHE A 213 1.77 -15.52 -5.97
C PHE A 213 0.36 -15.31 -5.41
N PHE A 214 -0.63 -15.14 -6.29
CA PHE A 214 -2.01 -14.88 -5.86
C PHE A 214 -2.64 -16.08 -5.16
N SER A 215 -2.39 -17.30 -5.65
CA SER A 215 -2.86 -18.53 -5.00
C SER A 215 -2.27 -18.67 -3.59
N ALA A 216 -0.98 -18.41 -3.43
CA ALA A 216 -0.33 -18.52 -2.14
C ALA A 216 -0.80 -17.43 -1.16
N TYR A 217 -0.96 -16.19 -1.64
CA TYR A 217 -1.55 -15.10 -0.85
C TYR A 217 -2.97 -15.46 -0.37
N HIS A 218 -3.85 -15.86 -1.29
CA HIS A 218 -5.24 -16.15 -0.98
C HIS A 218 -5.46 -17.44 -0.19
N SER A 219 -4.46 -18.33 -0.13
CA SER A 219 -4.47 -19.47 0.80
C SER A 219 -4.45 -19.03 2.26
N LYS A 220 -3.87 -17.86 2.56
CA LYS A 220 -3.80 -17.27 3.92
C LYS A 220 -4.86 -16.20 4.15
N ILE A 221 -5.17 -15.39 3.13
CA ILE A 221 -6.23 -14.36 3.17
C ILE A 221 -7.24 -14.64 2.06
N PRO A 222 -8.30 -15.42 2.33
CA PRO A 222 -9.35 -15.69 1.37
C PRO A 222 -10.02 -14.41 0.87
N LYS A 223 -10.45 -14.41 -0.40
CA LYS A 223 -11.20 -13.27 -0.97
C LYS A 223 -12.51 -13.07 -0.19
N ALA A 224 -12.67 -11.91 0.42
CA ALA A 224 -13.94 -11.55 1.07
C ALA A 224 -15.05 -11.32 0.02
N PRO A 225 -16.33 -11.46 0.39
CA PRO A 225 -17.44 -11.07 -0.47
C PRO A 225 -17.26 -9.63 -0.99
N GLY A 226 -17.50 -9.42 -2.29
CA GLY A 226 -17.29 -8.12 -2.94
C GLY A 226 -15.85 -7.79 -3.35
N PHE A 227 -14.88 -8.68 -3.13
CA PHE A 227 -13.46 -8.50 -3.47
C PHE A 227 -13.26 -7.95 -4.88
N GLU A 228 -13.88 -8.56 -5.90
CA GLU A 228 -13.64 -8.16 -7.30
C GLU A 228 -14.12 -6.72 -7.61
N LYS A 229 -15.14 -6.23 -6.89
CA LYS A 229 -15.61 -4.84 -7.02
C LYS A 229 -14.65 -3.87 -6.34
N ARG A 230 -14.18 -4.21 -5.13
CA ARG A 230 -13.17 -3.42 -4.41
C ARG A 230 -11.81 -3.39 -5.11
N ASN A 231 -11.40 -4.52 -5.69
CA ASN A 231 -10.17 -4.59 -6.48
C ASN A 231 -10.20 -3.59 -7.66
N LYS A 232 -11.31 -3.50 -8.40
CA LYS A 232 -11.49 -2.47 -9.45
C LYS A 232 -11.42 -1.04 -8.90
N LEU A 233 -11.99 -0.80 -7.72
CA LEU A 233 -11.90 0.49 -7.04
C LEU A 233 -10.46 0.84 -6.64
N TYR A 234 -9.68 -0.14 -6.20
CA TYR A 234 -8.25 0.06 -5.91
C TYR A 234 -7.42 0.24 -7.19
N GLN A 235 -7.76 -0.44 -8.28
CA GLN A 235 -7.16 -0.20 -9.59
C GLN A 235 -7.44 1.23 -10.09
N LEU A 236 -8.63 1.78 -9.81
CA LEU A 236 -8.94 3.17 -10.13
C LEU A 236 -7.94 4.13 -9.47
N PHE A 237 -7.59 3.94 -8.19
CA PHE A 237 -6.57 4.75 -7.53
C PHE A 237 -5.26 4.76 -8.32
N ASN A 238 -4.78 3.58 -8.74
CA ASN A 238 -3.54 3.45 -9.50
C ASN A 238 -3.62 4.12 -10.88
N TYR A 239 -4.76 4.03 -11.58
CA TYR A 239 -4.96 4.74 -12.85
C TYR A 239 -4.94 6.27 -12.68
N ILE A 240 -5.57 6.80 -11.63
CA ILE A 240 -5.52 8.25 -11.33
C ILE A 240 -4.08 8.66 -10.99
N ASN A 241 -3.39 7.89 -10.15
CA ASN A 241 -1.98 8.15 -9.81
C ASN A 241 -1.10 8.15 -11.07
N HIS A 242 -1.27 7.19 -11.98
CA HIS A 242 -0.53 7.14 -13.24
C HIS A 242 -0.89 8.31 -14.17
N TRP A 243 -2.13 8.79 -14.16
CA TRP A 243 -2.49 10.01 -14.89
C TRP A 243 -1.73 11.22 -14.33
N ASN A 244 -1.67 11.39 -13.01
CA ASN A 244 -0.87 12.47 -12.41
C ASN A 244 0.63 12.35 -12.74
N HIS A 245 1.20 11.14 -12.77
CA HIS A 245 2.63 10.94 -13.02
C HIS A 245 3.04 11.02 -14.50
N PHE A 246 2.22 10.44 -15.39
CA PHE A 246 2.60 10.18 -16.79
C PHE A 246 1.69 10.89 -17.80
N GLY A 247 0.69 11.62 -17.32
CA GLY A 247 -0.18 12.45 -18.14
C GLY A 247 -1.37 11.72 -18.77
N THR A 248 -1.95 12.36 -19.78
CA THR A 248 -3.29 12.06 -20.31
C THR A 248 -3.43 10.69 -20.99
N GLY A 249 -2.34 9.95 -21.20
CA GLY A 249 -2.39 8.56 -21.68
C GLY A 249 -3.22 7.65 -20.75
N TYR A 250 -3.29 7.96 -19.46
CA TYR A 250 -4.08 7.19 -18.47
C TYR A 250 -5.50 7.73 -18.25
N ARG A 251 -5.86 8.86 -18.87
CA ARG A 251 -7.21 9.45 -18.77
C ARG A 251 -8.29 8.45 -19.19
N GLY A 252 -8.13 7.84 -20.38
CA GLY A 252 -9.13 6.92 -20.93
C GLY A 252 -9.39 5.71 -20.02
N SER A 253 -8.31 5.11 -19.49
CA SER A 253 -8.38 4.00 -18.55
C SER A 253 -9.07 4.38 -17.24
N THR A 254 -8.74 5.55 -16.69
CA THR A 254 -9.36 6.11 -15.49
C THR A 254 -10.87 6.26 -15.65
N LEU A 255 -11.31 6.98 -16.69
CA LEU A 255 -12.72 7.26 -16.92
C LEU A 255 -13.51 5.98 -17.22
N ASN A 256 -12.94 5.06 -18.01
CA ASN A 256 -13.55 3.76 -18.25
C ASN A 256 -13.74 2.96 -16.95
N MET A 257 -12.75 2.98 -16.04
CA MET A 257 -12.87 2.31 -14.75
C MET A 257 -13.96 2.96 -13.88
N MET A 258 -14.05 4.29 -13.83
CA MET A 258 -15.12 4.99 -13.11
C MET A 258 -16.50 4.61 -13.65
N ARG A 259 -16.69 4.60 -14.98
CA ARG A 259 -17.95 4.16 -15.61
C ARG A 259 -18.29 2.71 -15.29
N LYS A 260 -17.30 1.81 -15.24
CA LYS A 260 -17.50 0.40 -14.85
C LYS A 260 -17.93 0.25 -13.40
N LEU A 261 -17.43 1.10 -12.50
CA LEU A 261 -17.79 1.08 -11.08
C LEU A 261 -19.17 1.69 -10.78
N LEU A 262 -19.70 2.50 -11.70
CA LEU A 262 -21.03 3.11 -11.60
C LEU A 262 -22.17 2.20 -12.06
N LYS A 263 -21.86 1.19 -12.87
CA LYS A 263 -22.78 0.12 -13.29
C LYS A 263 -22.97 -0.89 -12.16
#